data_AF-A0A229SME9-F1
#
_entry.id   AF-A0A229SME9-F1
#
_cell.length_a   1.000
_cell.length_b   1.000
_cell.length_c   1.000
_cell.angle_alpha   90.00
_cell.angle_beta   90.00
_cell.angle_gamma   90.00
#
_symmetry.space_group_name_H-M   'P 1'
#
loop_
_entity.id
_entity.type
_entity.pdbx_description
1 polymer ?
#
loop_
_entity_poly.entity_id
_entity_poly.type
_entity_poly.pdbx_seq_one_letter_code
_entity_poly.pdbx_strand_id
1 'polypeptide(L)'
;MLPRLGGLVVDRAEVAHEGVTVFARSSATGQPCRVCTVWSERVHSRYVRRVSDEPVGGQPVTIVLTVRRFYCHNAACAAATFVEQVEGLSRRHRRRSVPLLATLAQVGLVPRQGKAL
;
A
#
# COMPACT_ATOMS: atom_id res chain seq x y z
N MET A 1 -8.70 -10.93 -12.10
CA MET A 1 -7.42 -10.20 -12.24
C MET A 1 -7.61 -8.84 -11.59
N LEU A 2 -6.74 -8.43 -10.67
CA LEU A 2 -6.86 -7.16 -9.97
C LEU A 2 -5.98 -6.08 -10.62
N PRO A 3 -6.40 -4.81 -10.61
CA PRO A 3 -5.68 -3.74 -11.27
C PRO A 3 -4.33 -3.45 -10.57
N ARG A 4 -3.30 -3.17 -11.36
CA ARG A 4 -2.05 -2.55 -10.89
C ARG A 4 -2.22 -1.05 -10.92
N LEU A 5 -1.95 -0.36 -9.82
CA LEU A 5 -2.01 1.10 -9.78
C LEU A 5 -0.75 1.63 -9.15
N GLY A 6 -0.03 2.52 -9.84
CA GLY A 6 1.11 3.24 -9.27
C GLY A 6 2.04 2.37 -8.42
N GLY A 7 2.48 1.22 -8.94
CA GLY A 7 3.39 0.32 -8.22
C GLY A 7 2.77 -0.54 -7.11
N LEU A 8 1.43 -0.64 -7.04
CA LEU A 8 0.69 -1.48 -6.10
C LEU A 8 -0.09 -2.58 -6.82
N VAL A 9 -0.22 -3.72 -6.14
CA VAL A 9 -1.20 -4.76 -6.42
C VAL A 9 -2.24 -4.70 -5.32
N VAL A 10 -3.51 -4.56 -5.70
CA VAL A 10 -4.63 -4.84 -4.80
C VAL A 10 -4.79 -6.35 -4.78
N ASP A 11 -4.76 -6.96 -3.61
CA ASP A 11 -4.96 -8.40 -3.42
C ASP A 11 -6.45 -8.72 -3.22
N ARG A 12 -7.19 -7.82 -2.56
CA ARG A 12 -8.66 -7.87 -2.39
C ARG A 12 -9.20 -6.55 -1.83
N ALA A 13 -10.50 -6.34 -1.99
CA ALA A 13 -11.24 -5.26 -1.35
C ALA A 13 -12.50 -5.83 -0.66
N GLU A 14 -12.78 -5.33 0.54
CA GLU A 14 -13.95 -5.70 1.34
C GLU A 14 -14.78 -4.44 1.56
N VAL A 15 -16.09 -4.55 1.32
CA VAL A 15 -17.06 -3.47 1.59
C VAL A 15 -17.89 -3.91 2.78
N ALA A 16 -17.93 -3.06 3.80
CA ALA A 16 -18.72 -3.24 5.00
C ALA A 16 -19.52 -1.97 5.30
N HIS A 17 -20.40 -2.02 6.29
CA HIS A 17 -21.24 -0.88 6.64
C HIS A 17 -20.40 0.31 7.13
N GLU A 18 -19.32 0.03 7.86
CA GLU A 18 -18.37 0.99 8.41
C GLU A 18 -17.40 1.60 7.37
N GLY A 19 -17.37 1.08 6.14
CA GLY A 19 -16.55 1.59 5.06
C GLY A 19 -15.93 0.52 4.17
N VAL A 20 -14.93 0.92 3.39
CA VAL A 20 -14.21 0.05 2.47
C VAL A 20 -12.82 -0.26 3.03
N THR A 21 -12.41 -1.54 2.98
CA THR A 21 -11.05 -1.96 3.33
C THR A 21 -10.36 -2.56 2.12
N VAL A 22 -9.21 -2.02 1.74
CA VAL A 22 -8.40 -2.49 0.62
C VAL A 22 -7.12 -3.13 1.11
N PHE A 23 -6.88 -4.37 0.72
CA PHE A 23 -5.64 -5.09 1.00
C PHE A 23 -4.71 -4.94 -0.20
N ALA A 24 -3.52 -4.41 0.04
CA ALA A 24 -2.57 -4.12 -1.02
C ALA A 24 -1.13 -4.41 -0.62
N ARG A 25 -0.27 -4.51 -1.64
CA ARG A 25 1.17 -4.67 -1.52
C ARG A 25 1.86 -4.02 -2.70
N SER A 26 3.17 -3.75 -2.58
CA SER A 26 3.95 -3.30 -3.73
C SER A 26 3.97 -4.35 -4.86
N SER A 27 3.89 -3.88 -6.10
CA SER A 27 4.11 -4.70 -7.29
C SER A 27 5.60 -4.88 -7.60
N ALA A 28 6.48 -4.06 -7.03
CA ALA A 28 7.92 -4.17 -7.25
C ALA A 28 8.48 -5.42 -6.56
N THR A 29 9.44 -6.10 -7.19
CA THR A 29 10.09 -7.28 -6.61
C THR A 29 11.06 -6.93 -5.50
N GLY A 30 11.73 -5.78 -5.63
CA GLY A 30 12.69 -5.23 -4.69
C GLY A 30 12.76 -3.71 -4.80
N GLN A 31 13.71 -3.11 -4.08
CA GLN A 31 13.98 -1.67 -4.13
C GLN A 31 15.46 -1.37 -3.82
N PRO A 32 15.98 -0.20 -4.21
CA PRO A 32 17.30 0.24 -3.77
C PRO A 32 17.31 0.58 -2.27
N CYS A 33 18.40 0.21 -1.60
CA CYS A 33 18.69 0.67 -0.25
C CYS A 33 18.74 2.20 -0.25
N ARG A 34 18.06 2.86 0.69
CA ARG A 34 18.02 4.33 0.72
C ARG A 34 19.29 5.00 1.22
N VAL A 35 20.25 4.22 1.73
CA VAL A 35 21.54 4.73 2.20
C VAL A 35 22.61 4.56 1.12
N CYS A 36 22.74 3.36 0.53
CA CYS A 36 23.81 3.05 -0.43
C CYS A 36 23.33 2.73 -1.84
N THR A 37 22.03 2.88 -2.11
CA THR A 37 21.35 2.67 -3.42
C THR A 37 21.43 1.27 -4.03
N VAL A 38 22.16 0.33 -3.40
CA VAL A 38 22.22 -1.08 -3.83
C VAL A 38 20.83 -1.71 -3.82
N TRP A 39 20.45 -2.28 -4.96
CA TRP A 39 19.20 -3.01 -5.14
C TRP A 39 19.13 -4.24 -4.24
N SER A 40 17.95 -4.51 -3.66
CA SER A 40 17.68 -5.75 -2.95
C SER A 40 16.23 -6.20 -3.12
N GLU A 41 16.06 -7.51 -3.26
CA GLU A 41 14.79 -8.23 -3.22
C GLU A 41 14.72 -9.20 -2.02
N ARG A 42 15.82 -9.36 -1.27
CA ARG A 42 15.91 -10.31 -0.16
C ARG A 42 15.15 -9.79 1.05
N VAL A 43 13.98 -10.35 1.31
CA VAL A 43 13.12 -9.93 2.42
C VAL A 43 13.66 -10.43 3.77
N HIS A 44 13.82 -9.51 4.72
CA HIS A 44 14.09 -9.79 6.13
C HIS A 44 12.79 -10.12 6.87
N SER A 45 11.79 -9.22 6.78
CA SER A 45 10.50 -9.40 7.43
C SER A 45 9.39 -8.65 6.70
N ARG A 46 8.15 -8.95 7.04
CA ARG A 46 6.96 -8.26 6.57
C ARG A 46 6.17 -7.74 7.76
N TYR A 47 5.52 -6.59 7.63
CA TYR A 47 4.56 -6.09 8.58
C TYR A 47 3.40 -5.41 7.86
N VAL A 48 2.27 -5.28 8.55
CA VAL A 48 1.08 -4.63 8.01
C VAL A 48 0.95 -3.21 8.53
N ARG A 49 0.60 -2.28 7.64
CA ARG A 49 0.28 -0.90 7.98
C ARG A 49 -1.14 -0.57 7.56
N ARG A 50 -1.91 0.02 8.48
CA ARG A 50 -3.21 0.63 8.17
C ARG A 50 -3.02 2.11 7.84
N VAL A 51 -3.56 2.54 6.71
CA VAL A 51 -3.52 3.91 6.21
C VAL A 51 -4.94 4.32 5.86
N SER A 52 -5.43 5.43 6.42
CA SER A 52 -6.74 5.96 6.06
C SER A 52 -6.64 6.69 4.72
N ASP A 53 -7.60 6.50 3.83
CA ASP A 53 -7.70 7.26 2.58
C ASP A 53 -8.84 8.28 2.64
N GLU A 54 -8.90 9.12 1.62
CA GLU A 54 -10.07 9.96 1.38
C GLU A 54 -11.32 9.08 1.17
N PRO A 55 -12.48 9.48 1.76
CA PRO A 55 -13.72 8.74 1.56
C PRO A 55 -14.10 8.62 0.08
N VAL A 56 -14.62 7.46 -0.33
CA VAL A 56 -15.18 7.26 -1.67
C VAL A 56 -16.69 7.13 -1.53
N GLY A 57 -17.44 7.98 -2.25
CA GLY A 57 -18.91 7.99 -2.16
C GLY A 57 -19.42 8.24 -0.73
N GLY A 58 -18.66 8.99 0.09
CA GLY A 58 -18.97 9.25 1.49
C GLY A 58 -18.58 8.14 2.47
N GLN A 59 -18.10 6.99 1.98
CA GLN A 59 -17.67 5.89 2.85
C GLN A 59 -16.20 6.04 3.25
N PRO A 60 -15.85 5.91 4.54
CA PRO A 60 -14.45 5.86 4.97
C PRO A 60 -13.71 4.74 4.27
N VAL A 61 -12.44 4.97 3.93
CA VAL A 61 -11.62 3.92 3.32
C VAL A 61 -10.33 3.69 4.09
N THR A 62 -10.00 2.42 4.31
CA THR A 62 -8.76 1.99 4.96
C THR A 62 -7.96 1.10 4.02
N ILE A 63 -6.70 1.45 3.80
CA ILE A 63 -5.73 0.62 3.09
C ILE A 63 -4.93 -0.18 4.11
N VAL A 64 -4.99 -1.51 3.99
CA VAL A 64 -4.17 -2.48 4.71
C VAL A 64 -2.99 -2.85 3.81
N LEU A 65 -1.87 -2.15 3.98
CA LEU A 65 -0.67 -2.33 3.18
C LEU A 65 0.28 -3.35 3.83
N THR A 66 0.64 -4.39 3.09
CA THR A 66 1.77 -5.26 3.46
C THR A 66 3.08 -4.59 3.04
N VAL A 67 3.96 -4.34 4.01
CA VAL A 67 5.25 -3.67 3.84
C VAL A 67 6.39 -4.64 4.17
N ARG A 68 7.37 -4.74 3.27
CA ARG A 68 8.60 -5.52 3.42
C ARG A 68 9.72 -4.67 4.03
N ARG A 69 10.52 -5.31 4.85
CA ARG A 69 11.89 -4.90 5.17
C ARG A 69 12.84 -5.81 4.40
N PHE A 70 13.79 -5.24 3.68
CA PHE A 70 14.81 -5.95 2.91
C PHE A 70 16.15 -5.97 3.65
N TYR A 71 16.98 -6.98 3.37
CA TYR A 71 18.41 -6.95 3.69
C TYR A 71 19.16 -6.07 2.68
N CYS A 72 20.14 -5.29 3.12
CA CYS A 72 21.08 -4.62 2.22
C CYS A 72 22.18 -5.60 1.83
N HIS A 73 22.48 -5.73 0.52
CA HIS A 73 23.57 -6.59 0.05
C HIS A 73 24.96 -5.96 0.23
N ASN A 74 25.04 -4.64 0.47
CA ASN A 74 26.29 -3.98 0.79
C ASN A 74 26.63 -4.18 2.28
N ALA A 75 27.60 -5.04 2.57
CA ALA A 75 28.07 -5.34 3.93
C ALA A 75 28.65 -4.12 4.66
N ALA A 76 29.16 -3.12 3.93
CA ALA A 76 29.67 -1.88 4.52
C ALA A 76 28.57 -0.84 4.77
N CYS A 77 27.32 -1.11 4.35
CA CYS A 77 26.22 -0.17 4.54
C CYS A 77 25.68 -0.22 5.97
N ALA A 78 25.74 0.90 6.67
CA ALA A 78 25.25 1.05 8.04
C ALA A 78 23.77 0.71 8.25
N ALA A 79 22.95 0.70 7.19
CA ALA A 79 21.54 0.34 7.31
C ALA A 79 21.34 -1.13 7.70
N ALA A 80 22.15 -2.05 7.13
CA ALA A 80 22.03 -3.53 7.15
C ALA A 80 20.69 -4.10 6.63
N THR A 81 19.58 -3.46 6.97
CA THR A 81 18.23 -3.67 6.44
C THR A 81 17.58 -2.34 6.13
N PHE A 82 16.56 -2.33 5.26
CA PHE A 82 15.80 -1.12 4.97
C PHE A 82 14.34 -1.45 4.68
N VAL A 83 13.44 -0.54 5.04
CA VAL A 83 12.00 -0.71 4.79
C VAL A 83 11.66 -0.23 3.39
N GLU A 84 10.87 -1.01 2.67
CA GLU A 84 10.39 -0.69 1.33
C GLU A 84 9.53 0.59 1.34
N GLN A 85 9.66 1.43 0.32
CA GLN A 85 8.84 2.61 0.09
C GLN A 85 7.83 2.39 -1.01
N VAL A 86 6.58 2.39 -0.60
CA VAL A 86 5.44 2.57 -1.47
C VAL A 86 5.11 4.05 -1.42
N GLU A 87 5.20 4.68 -2.59
CA GLU A 87 4.90 6.09 -2.76
C GLU A 87 3.49 6.40 -2.21
N GLY A 88 3.38 7.49 -1.46
CA GLY A 88 2.14 7.85 -0.78
C GLY A 88 1.72 6.94 0.40
N LEU A 89 2.28 5.75 0.63
CA LEU A 89 1.70 4.84 1.63
C LEU A 89 2.64 4.39 2.75
N SER A 90 3.95 4.28 2.54
CA SER A 90 4.86 3.70 3.54
C SER A 90 5.93 4.64 4.10
N ARG A 91 5.82 5.96 3.90
CA ARG A 91 6.64 6.93 4.63
C ARG A 91 6.35 6.87 6.13
N ARG A 92 7.41 6.79 6.95
CA ARG A 92 7.37 6.78 8.42
C ARG A 92 6.50 7.98 8.87
N HIS A 93 5.44 7.72 9.63
CA HIS A 93 4.44 8.70 10.12
C HIS A 93 3.29 9.12 9.19
N ARG A 94 3.26 8.74 7.91
CA ARG A 94 2.11 9.05 7.05
C ARG A 94 0.86 8.20 7.33
N ARG A 95 -0.14 8.73 8.03
CA ARG A 95 -1.41 8.02 8.34
C ARG A 95 -2.49 8.18 7.26
N ARG A 96 -2.32 9.14 6.35
CA ARG A 96 -3.25 9.40 5.25
C ARG A 96 -2.62 9.02 3.91
N SER A 97 -3.32 8.29 3.07
CA SER A 97 -2.89 8.04 1.68
C SER A 97 -3.13 9.28 0.81
N VAL A 98 -2.44 9.36 -0.34
CA VAL A 98 -2.88 10.24 -1.45
C VAL A 98 -4.20 9.64 -1.96
N PRO A 99 -5.14 10.38 -2.58
CA PRO A 99 -6.44 9.90 -3.12
C PRO A 99 -6.35 8.73 -4.13
N LEU A 100 -5.79 7.63 -3.66
CA LEU A 100 -5.45 6.42 -4.37
C LEU A 100 -6.75 5.65 -4.64
N LEU A 101 -7.70 5.72 -3.71
CA LEU A 101 -9.02 5.14 -3.89
C LEU A 101 -9.96 5.92 -4.79
N ALA A 102 -9.92 7.25 -4.78
CA ALA A 102 -10.60 8.04 -5.81
C ALA A 102 -10.06 7.67 -7.21
N THR A 103 -8.76 7.40 -7.31
CA THR A 103 -8.12 6.90 -8.53
C THR A 103 -8.52 5.45 -8.86
N LEU A 104 -8.64 4.56 -7.86
CA LEU A 104 -9.12 3.17 -8.00
C LEU A 104 -10.59 3.07 -8.41
N ALA A 105 -11.45 3.93 -7.86
CA ALA A 105 -12.89 3.91 -8.08
C ALA A 105 -13.24 4.21 -9.55
N GLN A 106 -12.42 5.04 -10.23
CA GLN A 106 -12.52 5.30 -11.67
C GLN A 106 -12.31 4.04 -12.52
N VAL A 107 -11.69 2.98 -11.98
CA VAL A 107 -11.39 1.71 -12.68
C VAL A 107 -12.43 0.62 -12.39
N GLY A 108 -13.53 0.93 -11.66
CA GLY A 108 -14.71 0.06 -11.62
C GLY A 108 -14.99 -0.67 -10.30
N LEU A 109 -14.80 0.00 -9.16
CA LEU A 109 -15.54 -0.33 -7.93
C LEU A 109 -16.66 0.69 -7.78
N VAL A 110 -17.82 0.41 -8.38
CA VAL A 110 -19.04 1.16 -8.10
C VAL A 110 -19.64 0.56 -6.82
N PRO A 111 -19.68 1.31 -5.69
CA PRO A 111 -20.49 0.87 -4.56
C PRO A 111 -21.95 0.88 -5.00
N ARG A 112 -22.63 -0.27 -4.87
CA ARG A 112 -24.09 -0.30 -4.99
C ARG A 112 -24.66 0.57 -3.87
N GLN A 113 -25.39 1.62 -4.23
CA GLN A 113 -26.19 2.34 -3.25
C GLN A 113 -27.32 1.43 -2.77
N GLY A 114 -27.26 1.04 -1.50
CA GLY A 114 -28.41 0.49 -0.79
C GLY A 114 -29.36 1.63 -0.48
N LYS A 115 -30.44 1.74 -1.28
CA LYS A 115 -31.57 2.62 -1.02
C LYS A 115 -32.29 2.08 0.23
N ALA A 116 -32.16 2.77 1.37
CA ALA A 116 -33.03 2.50 2.51
C ALA A 116 -34.41 3.11 2.21
N LEU A 117 -35.46 2.27 2.29
CA LEU A 117 -36.86 2.69 2.37
C LEU A 117 -37.13 3.38 3.71
#